data_AF-A0A2V8LQ38-F1
#
_entry.id   AF-A0A2V8LQ38-F1
#
_cell.length_a   1.000
_cell.length_b   1.000
_cell.length_c   1.000
_cell.angle_alpha   90.00
_cell.angle_beta   90.00
_cell.angle_gamma   90.00
#
_symmetry.space_group_name_H-M   'P 1'
#
loop_
_entity.id
_entity.type
_entity.pdbx_description
1 polymer ?
#
loop_
_entity_poly.entity_id
_entity_poly.type
_entity_poly.pdbx_seq_one_letter_code
_entity_poly.pdbx_strand_id
1 'polypeptide(L)'
;GTSTPSVDASGNPVLPACTGTPPTNAPCISSYNVATNPTGIGFDPALAGIINAEPLPNNFTVGDGLNTAGFNWLSPQHERQHDFVVKFDYKLRENSLIYVRYAKGQQNTLGDSANGGRPIFPGNPNFVDTFRNPENWAFNWRWSPTAKLANEFIFGISKYFFKFETPHPDVNEPFSFINIATPNTNFSYNARGVRTLQYIDNVTYVTGPHTFKSGMNLRFNKHTDDRSSVAGTSIEPAVSFGNGPGFAGFSLPTAFNATTNPTGINSTDLTRLQNTINDLLGRVSSVSEAFVSDPSNPSAFLPVGSRWINKANFPELDFYGQDSWRFRSNLVFDLGLRWEIKLHPRCSGFRAIFSRMTITNFCLRSVLPGTRLRLARLRSAPTIASPRIDSPRSCLVLQSSKARPATPLARLIPLLDKREVFSETSRQSSRR
;
A
#
# COMPACT_ATOMS: atom_id res chain seq x y z
N GLY A 1 -14.80 -28.39 5.83
CA GLY A 1 -16.27 -28.47 5.80
C GLY A 1 -16.80 -28.19 7.19
N THR A 2 -18.03 -27.68 7.29
CA THR A 2 -18.76 -27.59 8.56
C THR A 2 -19.00 -28.99 9.14
N SER A 3 -19.14 -29.13 10.46
CA SER A 3 -19.31 -30.43 11.13
C SER A 3 -20.59 -31.18 10.76
N THR A 4 -21.57 -30.47 10.17
CA THR A 4 -22.87 -30.98 9.71
C THR A 4 -23.27 -30.22 8.44
N PRO A 5 -22.89 -30.69 7.23
CA PRO A 5 -23.21 -29.99 5.99
C PRO A 5 -24.69 -30.17 5.62
N SER A 6 -25.29 -29.15 5.00
CA SER A 6 -26.67 -29.21 4.47
C SER A 6 -26.76 -29.97 3.14
N VAL A 7 -25.65 -30.00 2.39
CA VAL A 7 -25.52 -30.69 1.09
C VAL A 7 -24.24 -31.51 0.99
N ASP A 8 -24.22 -32.48 0.08
CA ASP A 8 -23.01 -33.21 -0.30
C ASP A 8 -22.11 -32.38 -1.26
N ALA A 9 -20.98 -32.96 -1.69
CA ALA A 9 -20.04 -32.29 -2.60
C ALA A 9 -20.62 -31.98 -4.00
N SER A 10 -21.73 -32.62 -4.37
CA SER A 10 -22.45 -32.41 -5.62
C SER A 10 -23.62 -31.43 -5.45
N GLY A 11 -23.82 -30.88 -4.25
CA GLY A 11 -24.94 -29.97 -3.94
C GLY A 11 -26.26 -30.67 -3.63
N ASN A 12 -26.27 -32.00 -3.45
CA ASN A 12 -27.51 -32.70 -3.09
C ASN A 12 -27.80 -32.52 -1.60
N PRO A 13 -29.03 -32.14 -1.19
CA PRO A 13 -29.40 -32.08 0.22
C PRO A 13 -29.19 -33.42 0.94
N VAL A 14 -28.51 -33.38 2.10
CA VAL A 14 -28.25 -34.58 2.93
C VAL A 14 -29.11 -34.63 4.20
N LEU A 15 -29.87 -33.58 4.45
CA LEU A 15 -30.81 -33.48 5.57
C LEU A 15 -32.26 -33.62 5.06
N PRO A 16 -33.15 -34.26 5.83
CA PRO A 16 -34.56 -34.34 5.47
C PRO A 16 -35.23 -32.96 5.53
N ALA A 17 -36.32 -32.78 4.79
CA ALA A 17 -37.19 -31.62 4.96
C ALA A 17 -37.79 -31.57 6.37
N CYS A 18 -37.93 -30.38 6.95
CA CYS A 18 -38.55 -30.21 8.25
C CYS A 18 -40.03 -30.61 8.23
N THR A 19 -40.47 -31.35 9.25
CA THR A 19 -41.86 -31.80 9.42
C THR A 19 -42.52 -31.06 10.57
N GLY A 20 -43.58 -30.29 10.26
CA GLY A 20 -44.33 -29.50 11.24
C GLY A 20 -43.71 -28.12 11.54
N THR A 21 -44.50 -27.29 12.22
CA THR A 21 -44.10 -25.95 12.67
C THR A 21 -44.51 -25.79 14.14
N PRO A 22 -43.60 -26.01 15.12
CA PRO A 22 -42.16 -26.22 14.97
C PRO A 22 -41.76 -27.61 14.42
N PRO A 23 -40.56 -27.76 13.82
CA PRO A 23 -40.07 -29.03 13.30
C PRO A 23 -39.96 -30.12 14.37
N THR A 24 -40.46 -31.32 14.06
CA THR A 24 -40.35 -32.51 14.93
C THR A 24 -39.15 -33.40 14.62
N ASN A 25 -38.51 -33.19 13.47
CA ASN A 25 -37.26 -33.83 13.06
C ASN A 25 -36.14 -32.78 13.00
N ALA A 26 -35.03 -33.01 13.68
CA ALA A 26 -33.86 -32.14 13.63
C ALA A 26 -32.58 -32.98 13.69
N PRO A 27 -31.54 -32.68 12.88
CA PRO A 27 -31.45 -31.58 11.90
C PRO A 27 -32.32 -31.79 10.65
N CYS A 28 -32.83 -30.70 10.07
CA CYS A 28 -33.69 -30.69 8.89
C CYS A 28 -33.52 -29.40 8.07
N ILE A 29 -34.00 -29.39 6.83
CA ILE A 29 -34.02 -28.21 5.94
C ILE A 29 -35.44 -27.66 5.82
N SER A 30 -35.58 -26.34 5.94
CA SER A 30 -36.83 -25.61 5.72
C SER A 30 -36.61 -24.49 4.72
N SER A 31 -37.67 -24.10 4.01
CA SER A 31 -37.66 -22.98 3.06
C SER A 31 -38.41 -21.79 3.65
N TYR A 32 -37.89 -20.59 3.44
CA TYR A 32 -38.55 -19.34 3.78
C TYR A 32 -38.84 -18.56 2.51
N ASN A 33 -40.09 -18.14 2.30
CA ASN A 33 -40.47 -17.38 1.13
C ASN A 33 -40.29 -15.87 1.37
N VAL A 34 -39.22 -15.31 0.83
CA VAL A 34 -38.92 -13.87 0.96
C VAL A 34 -39.94 -13.00 0.21
N ALA A 35 -40.55 -13.49 -0.87
CA ALA A 35 -41.53 -12.75 -1.65
C ALA A 35 -42.86 -12.53 -0.91
N THR A 36 -43.17 -13.36 0.10
CA THR A 36 -44.34 -13.17 0.97
C THR A 36 -44.09 -12.22 2.13
N ASN A 37 -43.05 -11.38 2.06
CA ASN A 37 -42.80 -10.39 3.09
C ASN A 37 -44.02 -9.45 3.23
N PRO A 38 -44.48 -9.18 4.46
CA PRO A 38 -45.71 -8.39 4.64
C PRO A 38 -45.49 -6.89 4.43
N THR A 39 -44.25 -6.47 4.14
CA THR A 39 -43.98 -5.11 3.64
C THR A 39 -44.38 -4.94 2.18
N GLY A 40 -44.67 -6.01 1.44
CA GLY A 40 -45.10 -5.96 0.03
C GLY A 40 -44.01 -5.51 -0.94
N ILE A 41 -42.75 -5.48 -0.48
CA ILE A 41 -41.60 -5.04 -1.28
C ILE A 41 -41.13 -6.25 -2.10
N GLY A 42 -41.20 -6.14 -3.43
CA GLY A 42 -40.67 -7.16 -4.33
C GLY A 42 -39.14 -7.19 -4.32
N PHE A 43 -38.56 -8.24 -4.91
CA PHE A 43 -37.12 -8.27 -5.18
C PHE A 43 -36.73 -7.07 -6.05
N ASP A 44 -35.59 -6.46 -5.73
CA ASP A 44 -35.07 -5.37 -6.54
C ASP A 44 -34.65 -5.93 -7.91
N PRO A 45 -35.25 -5.47 -9.02
CA PRO A 45 -34.99 -6.04 -10.34
C PRO A 45 -33.56 -5.77 -10.83
N ALA A 46 -32.91 -4.70 -10.38
CA ALA A 46 -31.52 -4.41 -10.75
C ALA A 46 -30.56 -5.37 -10.04
N LEU A 47 -30.73 -5.57 -8.72
CA LEU A 47 -29.93 -6.53 -7.96
C LEU A 47 -30.18 -7.97 -8.45
N ALA A 48 -31.44 -8.34 -8.70
CA ALA A 48 -31.77 -9.64 -9.26
C ALA A 48 -31.16 -9.82 -10.67
N GLY A 49 -31.13 -8.77 -11.49
CA GLY A 49 -30.47 -8.79 -12.80
C GLY A 49 -28.98 -9.08 -12.70
N ILE A 50 -28.30 -8.48 -11.73
CA ILE A 50 -26.87 -8.71 -11.45
C ILE A 50 -26.65 -10.17 -10.99
N ILE A 51 -27.40 -10.64 -9.99
CA ILE A 51 -27.31 -12.01 -9.46
C ILE A 51 -27.56 -13.05 -10.56
N ASN A 52 -28.56 -12.84 -11.41
CA ASN A 52 -28.90 -13.78 -12.49
C ASN A 52 -27.88 -13.81 -13.63
N ALA A 53 -27.02 -12.79 -13.73
CA ALA A 53 -25.93 -12.76 -14.72
C ALA A 53 -24.69 -13.54 -14.23
N GLU A 54 -24.60 -13.86 -12.94
CA GLU A 54 -23.48 -14.59 -12.35
C GLU A 54 -23.56 -16.09 -12.64
N PRO A 55 -22.41 -16.78 -12.75
CA PRO A 55 -22.39 -18.22 -13.00
C PRO A 55 -22.94 -19.02 -11.81
N LEU A 56 -23.60 -20.12 -12.12
CA LEU A 56 -24.03 -21.10 -11.12
C LEU A 56 -22.81 -21.72 -10.39
N PRO A 57 -22.97 -22.07 -9.11
CA PRO A 57 -21.88 -22.59 -8.29
C PRO A 57 -21.35 -23.93 -8.81
N ASN A 58 -20.05 -24.16 -8.57
CA ASN A 58 -19.38 -25.44 -8.86
C ASN A 58 -18.57 -25.96 -7.65
N ASN A 59 -18.72 -25.33 -6.49
CA ASN A 59 -18.01 -25.68 -5.27
C ASN A 59 -18.94 -25.55 -4.05
N PHE A 60 -19.48 -26.68 -3.59
CA PHE A 60 -20.39 -26.75 -2.44
C PHE A 60 -19.67 -26.92 -1.10
N THR A 61 -18.35 -26.67 -1.04
CA THR A 61 -17.59 -26.77 0.23
C THR A 61 -17.63 -25.49 1.07
N VAL A 62 -18.16 -24.40 0.50
CA VAL A 62 -18.36 -23.09 1.13
C VAL A 62 -19.79 -22.61 0.88
N GLY A 63 -20.25 -21.63 1.65
CA GLY A 63 -21.66 -21.24 1.67
C GLY A 63 -22.51 -22.20 2.50
N ASP A 64 -23.84 -22.11 2.35
CA ASP A 64 -24.78 -23.07 2.93
C ASP A 64 -25.10 -24.24 1.97
N GLY A 65 -24.64 -24.15 0.72
CA GLY A 65 -24.84 -25.14 -0.33
C GLY A 65 -26.26 -25.19 -0.89
N LEU A 66 -27.18 -24.38 -0.35
CA LEU A 66 -28.59 -24.34 -0.74
C LEU A 66 -28.92 -23.01 -1.44
N ASN A 67 -28.66 -21.89 -0.77
CA ASN A 67 -28.91 -20.54 -1.30
C ASN A 67 -27.62 -19.90 -1.82
N THR A 68 -26.48 -20.28 -1.24
CA THR A 68 -25.16 -19.76 -1.59
C THR A 68 -24.16 -20.90 -1.63
N ALA A 69 -23.31 -20.89 -2.64
CA ALA A 69 -22.21 -21.83 -2.76
C ALA A 69 -21.03 -21.15 -3.47
N GLY A 70 -19.87 -21.79 -3.42
CA GLY A 70 -18.67 -21.27 -4.04
C GLY A 70 -18.67 -21.45 -5.55
N PHE A 71 -17.95 -20.56 -6.22
CA PHE A 71 -17.60 -20.67 -7.63
C PHE A 71 -16.09 -20.60 -7.79
N ASN A 72 -15.49 -21.69 -8.26
CA ASN A 72 -14.06 -21.81 -8.53
C ASN A 72 -13.81 -21.69 -10.02
N TRP A 73 -12.92 -20.79 -10.40
CA TRP A 73 -12.43 -20.69 -11.77
C TRP A 73 -11.01 -20.14 -11.82
N LEU A 74 -10.34 -20.33 -12.95
CA LEU A 74 -8.97 -19.85 -13.17
C LEU A 74 -9.01 -18.39 -13.64
N SER A 75 -9.09 -17.47 -12.69
CA SER A 75 -9.09 -16.03 -12.98
C SER A 75 -7.71 -15.56 -13.46
N PRO A 76 -7.58 -14.94 -14.65
CA PRO A 76 -6.30 -14.60 -15.25
C PRO A 76 -5.65 -13.36 -14.61
N GLN A 77 -4.33 -13.30 -14.71
CA GLN A 77 -3.53 -12.08 -14.50
C GLN A 77 -2.51 -12.00 -15.62
N HIS A 78 -2.35 -10.80 -16.19
CA HIS A 78 -1.40 -10.57 -17.28
C HIS A 78 -0.33 -9.58 -16.85
N GLU A 79 0.93 -9.94 -17.05
CA GLU A 79 2.08 -9.07 -16.77
C GLU A 79 2.72 -8.64 -18.08
N ARG A 80 2.93 -7.34 -18.26
CA ARG A 80 3.69 -6.79 -19.38
C ARG A 80 4.76 -5.86 -18.86
N GLN A 81 6.02 -6.21 -19.09
CA GLN A 81 7.17 -5.45 -18.63
C GLN A 81 8.09 -5.12 -19.81
N HIS A 82 8.52 -3.86 -19.86
CA HIS A 82 9.55 -3.36 -20.77
C HIS A 82 10.59 -2.62 -19.96
N ASP A 83 11.85 -2.94 -20.16
CA ASP A 83 12.96 -2.22 -19.55
C ASP A 83 13.98 -1.86 -20.63
N PHE A 84 14.43 -0.62 -20.57
CA PHE A 84 15.41 -0.07 -21.48
C PHE A 84 16.44 0.72 -20.70
N VAL A 85 17.72 0.47 -20.99
CA VAL A 85 18.82 1.25 -20.45
C VAL A 85 19.77 1.58 -21.58
N VAL A 86 20.09 2.86 -21.72
CA VAL A 86 21.18 3.33 -22.57
C VAL A 86 22.18 4.08 -21.73
N LYS A 87 23.44 3.89 -22.07
CA LYS A 87 24.57 4.51 -21.40
C LYS A 87 25.55 5.04 -22.44
N PHE A 88 26.06 6.23 -22.21
CA PHE A 88 27.07 6.88 -23.02
C PHE A 88 28.23 7.33 -22.13
N ASP A 89 29.43 6.87 -22.45
CA ASP A 89 30.67 7.34 -21.83
C ASP A 89 31.48 8.09 -22.88
N TYR A 90 31.99 9.28 -22.55
CA TYR A 90 32.81 10.06 -23.45
C TYR A 90 33.92 10.78 -22.74
N LYS A 91 35.15 10.54 -23.21
CA LYS A 91 36.34 11.21 -22.73
C LYS A 91 36.50 12.52 -23.50
N LEU A 92 36.06 13.64 -22.90
CA LEU A 92 36.21 14.97 -23.49
C LEU A 92 37.70 15.31 -23.72
N ARG A 93 38.54 14.96 -22.73
CA ARG A 93 40.01 15.13 -22.72
C ARG A 93 40.64 14.08 -21.79
N GLU A 94 41.97 14.00 -21.75
CA GLU A 94 42.71 13.13 -20.82
C GLU A 94 42.28 13.27 -19.35
N ASN A 95 41.85 14.46 -18.95
CA ASN A 95 41.47 14.81 -17.59
C ASN A 95 39.95 15.07 -17.41
N SER A 96 39.12 14.69 -18.38
CA SER A 96 37.69 15.01 -18.36
C SER A 96 36.87 13.88 -18.98
N LEU A 97 35.98 13.29 -18.19
CA LEU A 97 35.12 12.18 -18.58
C LEU A 97 33.66 12.55 -18.29
N ILE A 98 32.80 12.40 -19.28
CA ILE A 98 31.35 12.48 -19.15
C ILE A 98 30.77 11.07 -19.19
N TYR A 99 29.78 10.83 -18.34
CA TYR A 99 28.91 9.66 -18.30
C TYR A 99 27.47 10.14 -18.34
N VAL A 100 26.65 9.54 -19.20
CA VAL A 100 25.20 9.74 -19.22
C VAL A 100 24.51 8.39 -19.22
N ARG A 101 23.50 8.22 -18.37
CA ARG A 101 22.61 7.07 -18.38
C ARG A 101 21.17 7.53 -18.41
N TYR A 102 20.40 6.90 -19.27
CA TYR A 102 18.95 6.92 -19.23
C TYR A 102 18.45 5.48 -19.03
N ALA A 103 17.62 5.28 -18.01
CA ALA A 103 16.94 4.03 -17.75
C ALA A 103 15.44 4.29 -17.67
N LYS A 104 14.67 3.50 -18.42
CA LYS A 104 13.22 3.57 -18.46
C LYS A 104 12.66 2.17 -18.29
N GLY A 105 11.68 2.03 -17.41
CA GLY A 105 10.90 0.81 -17.32
C GLY A 105 9.42 1.13 -17.44
N GLN A 106 8.64 0.13 -17.83
CA GLN A 106 7.19 0.12 -17.76
C GLN A 106 6.77 -1.28 -17.34
N GLN A 107 5.95 -1.38 -16.30
CA GLN A 107 5.36 -2.64 -15.86
C GLN A 107 3.86 -2.43 -15.68
N ASN A 108 3.08 -3.16 -16.45
CA ASN A 108 1.63 -3.20 -16.33
C ASN A 108 1.22 -4.60 -15.87
N THR A 109 0.48 -4.63 -14.76
CA THR A 109 -0.16 -5.82 -14.22
C THR A 109 -1.66 -5.66 -14.46
N LEU A 110 -2.26 -6.48 -15.32
CA LEU A 110 -3.71 -6.51 -15.51
C LEU A 110 -4.30 -7.62 -14.64
N GLY A 111 -5.25 -7.29 -13.77
CA GLY A 111 -5.81 -8.21 -12.80
C GLY A 111 -4.85 -8.50 -11.64
N ASP A 112 -4.38 -7.45 -10.95
CA ASP A 112 -3.35 -7.53 -9.91
C ASP A 112 -3.81 -8.34 -8.70
N SER A 113 -3.48 -9.64 -8.69
CA SER A 113 -3.88 -10.56 -7.61
C SER A 113 -3.36 -10.16 -6.23
N ALA A 114 -2.21 -9.48 -6.15
CA ALA A 114 -1.67 -9.05 -4.87
C ALA A 114 -2.52 -7.95 -4.22
N ASN A 115 -3.37 -7.26 -5.01
CA ASN A 115 -4.27 -6.20 -4.57
C ASN A 115 -5.74 -6.56 -4.81
N GLY A 116 -6.07 -7.85 -4.96
CA GLY A 116 -7.45 -8.31 -5.19
C GLY A 116 -8.01 -7.87 -6.55
N GLY A 117 -7.16 -7.53 -7.51
CA GLY A 117 -7.57 -6.93 -8.78
C GLY A 117 -8.13 -7.88 -9.81
N ARG A 118 -8.11 -9.19 -9.55
CA ARG A 118 -8.62 -10.20 -10.46
C ARG A 118 -10.13 -10.07 -10.65
N PRO A 119 -10.66 -10.39 -11.84
CA PRO A 119 -12.09 -10.44 -12.04
C PRO A 119 -12.70 -11.52 -11.14
N ILE A 120 -13.88 -11.23 -10.61
CA ILE A 120 -14.61 -12.11 -9.67
C ILE A 120 -15.24 -13.29 -10.41
N PHE A 121 -15.83 -13.03 -11.58
CA PHE A 121 -16.44 -14.03 -12.45
C PHE A 121 -15.89 -13.95 -13.89
N PRO A 122 -16.00 -15.03 -14.68
CA PRO A 122 -15.60 -15.02 -16.09
C PRO A 122 -16.35 -13.95 -16.88
N GLY A 123 -15.63 -13.12 -17.64
CA GLY A 123 -16.22 -12.05 -18.45
C GLY A 123 -16.37 -10.71 -17.72
N ASN A 124 -16.27 -10.69 -16.40
CA ASN A 124 -16.29 -9.46 -15.62
C ASN A 124 -14.98 -8.67 -15.77
N PRO A 125 -15.00 -7.35 -15.53
CA PRO A 125 -13.79 -6.55 -15.53
C PRO A 125 -12.87 -6.90 -14.35
N ASN A 126 -11.59 -6.59 -14.51
CA ASN A 126 -10.64 -6.59 -13.39
C ASN A 126 -11.05 -5.49 -12.40
N PHE A 127 -10.88 -5.75 -11.11
CA PHE A 127 -11.06 -4.75 -10.06
C PHE A 127 -9.87 -3.78 -9.98
N VAL A 128 -8.66 -4.27 -10.22
CA VAL A 128 -7.44 -3.47 -10.12
C VAL A 128 -6.43 -3.92 -11.16
N ASP A 129 -6.08 -2.99 -12.04
CA ASP A 129 -4.90 -3.02 -12.86
C ASP A 129 -3.83 -2.10 -12.24
N THR A 130 -2.59 -2.58 -12.18
CA THR A 130 -1.48 -1.82 -11.64
C THR A 130 -0.50 -1.41 -12.71
N PHE A 131 -0.35 -0.11 -12.91
CA PHE A 131 0.59 0.48 -13.85
C PHE A 131 1.78 1.06 -13.10
N ARG A 132 3.01 0.80 -13.55
CA ARG A 132 4.26 1.32 -12.98
C ARG A 132 5.15 1.85 -14.11
N ASN A 133 5.70 3.04 -13.93
CA ASN A 133 6.46 3.73 -14.99
C ASN A 133 7.77 4.36 -14.45
N PRO A 134 8.73 3.54 -13.95
CA PRO A 134 10.02 4.03 -13.45
C PRO A 134 10.83 4.72 -14.55
N GLU A 135 11.53 5.79 -14.19
CA GLU A 135 12.45 6.50 -15.10
C GLU A 135 13.60 7.10 -14.31
N ASN A 136 14.82 6.94 -14.82
CA ASN A 136 16.03 7.46 -14.20
C ASN A 136 16.95 8.08 -15.24
N TRP A 137 17.39 9.31 -14.97
CA TRP A 137 18.47 9.99 -15.67
C TRP A 137 19.64 10.17 -14.72
N ALA A 138 20.85 9.94 -15.19
CA ALA A 138 22.07 10.25 -14.47
C ALA A 138 23.11 10.83 -15.43
N PHE A 139 23.53 12.05 -15.17
CA PHE A 139 24.66 12.71 -15.79
C PHE A 139 25.77 12.78 -14.76
N ASN A 140 26.98 12.34 -15.11
CA ASN A 140 28.16 12.45 -14.28
C ASN A 140 29.28 13.06 -15.11
N TRP A 141 29.94 14.08 -14.56
CA TRP A 141 31.12 14.70 -15.13
C TRP A 141 32.26 14.62 -14.12
N ARG A 142 33.31 13.90 -14.49
CA ARG A 142 34.56 13.81 -13.74
C ARG A 142 35.60 14.69 -14.40
N TRP A 143 36.21 15.56 -13.60
CA TRP A 143 37.19 16.52 -14.07
C TRP A 143 38.40 16.55 -13.13
N SER A 144 39.60 16.38 -13.68
CA SER A 144 40.85 16.35 -12.92
C SER A 144 41.92 17.26 -13.54
N PRO A 145 41.72 18.58 -13.50
CA PRO A 145 42.54 19.54 -14.28
C PRO A 145 44.02 19.51 -13.93
N THR A 146 44.37 19.07 -12.72
CA THR A 146 45.74 18.89 -12.26
C THR A 146 45.85 17.55 -11.53
N ALA A 147 47.08 17.08 -11.28
CA ALA A 147 47.30 15.89 -10.44
C ALA A 147 46.85 16.07 -8.97
N LYS A 148 46.54 17.31 -8.56
CA LYS A 148 46.16 17.65 -7.19
C LYS A 148 44.66 17.82 -7.00
N LEU A 149 43.88 18.03 -8.05
CA LEU A 149 42.46 18.35 -7.97
C LEU A 149 41.64 17.35 -8.78
N ALA A 150 40.67 16.71 -8.15
CA ALA A 150 39.63 15.93 -8.79
C ALA A 150 38.25 16.42 -8.33
N ASN A 151 37.34 16.62 -9.29
CA ASN A 151 35.95 16.95 -9.06
C ASN A 151 35.06 15.91 -9.76
N GLU A 152 33.96 15.53 -9.11
CA GLU A 152 32.90 14.72 -9.68
C GLU A 152 31.57 15.42 -9.43
N PHE A 153 30.97 15.92 -10.52
CA PHE A 153 29.63 16.47 -10.53
C PHE A 153 28.65 15.42 -11.04
N ILE A 154 27.54 15.21 -10.32
CA ILE A 154 26.47 14.29 -10.71
C ILE A 154 25.14 15.02 -10.66
N PHE A 155 24.39 14.97 -11.76
CA PHE A 155 22.99 15.36 -11.81
C PHE A 155 22.12 14.13 -12.07
N GLY A 156 21.09 13.95 -11.27
CA GLY A 156 20.17 12.82 -11.36
C GLY A 156 18.71 13.24 -11.34
N ILE A 157 17.90 12.54 -12.12
CA ILE A 157 16.45 12.58 -12.02
C ILE A 157 15.98 11.16 -11.78
N SER A 158 15.28 10.90 -10.69
CA SER A 158 14.58 9.64 -10.45
C SER A 158 13.08 9.90 -10.43
N LYS A 159 12.31 9.09 -11.14
CA LYS A 159 10.85 9.12 -11.16
C LYS A 159 10.34 7.70 -10.94
N TYR A 160 9.36 7.57 -10.07
CA TYR A 160 8.62 6.34 -9.89
C TYR A 160 7.15 6.69 -9.71
N PHE A 161 6.33 6.30 -10.67
CA PHE A 161 4.89 6.50 -10.65
C PHE A 161 4.22 5.15 -10.70
N PHE A 162 3.20 4.97 -9.87
CA PHE A 162 2.33 3.82 -9.93
C PHE A 162 0.86 4.23 -9.77
N LYS A 163 -0.02 3.41 -10.34
CA LYS A 163 -1.47 3.62 -10.33
C LYS A 163 -2.15 2.28 -10.11
N PHE A 164 -3.03 2.22 -9.11
CA PHE A 164 -4.02 1.16 -8.91
C PHE A 164 -5.32 1.66 -9.52
N GLU A 165 -5.66 1.14 -10.68
CA GLU A 165 -6.79 1.59 -11.47
C GLU A 165 -7.83 0.49 -11.58
N THR A 166 -9.09 0.83 -11.29
CA THR A 166 -10.21 0.05 -11.76
C THR A 166 -10.38 0.39 -13.24
N PRO A 167 -10.13 -0.54 -14.18
CA PRO A 167 -10.16 -0.23 -15.61
C PRO A 167 -11.57 0.09 -16.12
N HIS A 168 -12.60 -0.51 -15.50
CA HIS A 168 -14.00 -0.33 -15.91
C HIS A 168 -14.91 -0.12 -14.68
N PRO A 169 -14.78 1.02 -13.97
CA PRO A 169 -15.63 1.29 -12.83
C PRO A 169 -17.09 1.48 -13.29
N ASP A 170 -18.04 0.88 -12.58
CA ASP A 170 -19.46 1.02 -12.87
C ASP A 170 -20.17 1.83 -11.79
N VAL A 171 -20.66 3.01 -12.17
CA VAL A 171 -21.40 3.90 -11.27
C VAL A 171 -22.71 3.31 -10.74
N ASN A 172 -23.25 2.28 -11.41
CA ASN A 172 -24.47 1.58 -10.99
C ASN A 172 -24.20 0.46 -9.98
N GLU A 173 -22.93 0.15 -9.70
CA GLU A 173 -22.52 -0.77 -8.63
C GLU A 173 -21.79 -0.03 -7.50
N PRO A 174 -22.44 0.94 -6.80
CA PRO A 174 -21.87 1.62 -5.65
C PRO A 174 -21.94 0.78 -4.37
N PHE A 175 -22.30 -0.50 -4.45
CA PHE A 175 -22.60 -1.33 -3.28
C PHE A 175 -21.72 -2.57 -3.24
N SER A 176 -21.87 -3.34 -2.17
CA SER A 176 -21.37 -4.71 -2.13
C SER A 176 -22.43 -5.60 -1.49
N PHE A 177 -22.70 -6.74 -2.12
CA PHE A 177 -23.53 -7.79 -1.55
C PHE A 177 -22.91 -8.34 -0.25
N ILE A 178 -23.76 -8.77 0.67
CA ILE A 178 -23.33 -9.26 1.97
C ILE A 178 -22.94 -10.74 1.89
N ASN A 179 -23.77 -11.57 1.24
CA ASN A 179 -23.59 -13.02 1.24
C ASN A 179 -22.88 -13.56 -0.01
N ILE A 180 -22.95 -12.85 -1.12
CA ILE A 180 -22.38 -13.24 -2.41
C ILE A 180 -21.31 -12.26 -2.85
N ALA A 181 -20.47 -12.67 -3.79
CA ALA A 181 -19.45 -11.79 -4.34
C ALA A 181 -20.10 -10.72 -5.23
N THR A 182 -19.58 -9.50 -5.22
CA THR A 182 -20.07 -8.42 -6.09
C THR A 182 -19.26 -8.39 -7.38
N PRO A 183 -19.89 -8.31 -8.56
CA PRO A 183 -19.21 -8.52 -9.83
C PRO A 183 -18.28 -7.39 -10.28
N ASN A 184 -18.54 -6.15 -9.84
CA ASN A 184 -17.74 -4.98 -10.15
C ASN A 184 -17.75 -3.96 -8.98
N THR A 185 -17.20 -2.77 -9.23
CA THR A 185 -17.17 -1.64 -8.29
C THR A 185 -17.23 -0.31 -9.02
N ASN A 186 -17.76 0.72 -8.37
CA ASN A 186 -17.71 2.10 -8.86
C ASN A 186 -16.41 2.85 -8.56
N PHE A 187 -15.52 2.29 -7.74
CA PHE A 187 -14.29 2.95 -7.33
C PHE A 187 -13.38 3.21 -8.54
N SER A 188 -12.88 4.43 -8.74
CA SER A 188 -12.08 4.74 -9.94
C SER A 188 -10.61 4.35 -9.81
N TYR A 189 -9.77 5.14 -9.12
CA TYR A 189 -8.34 4.79 -8.98
C TYR A 189 -7.61 5.56 -7.89
N ASN A 190 -6.49 5.00 -7.44
CA ASN A 190 -5.48 5.68 -6.63
C ASN A 190 -4.11 5.64 -7.34
N ALA A 191 -3.50 6.81 -7.52
CA ALA A 191 -2.18 6.96 -8.10
C ALA A 191 -1.22 7.68 -7.15
N ARG A 192 0.05 7.26 -7.16
CA ARG A 192 1.12 7.92 -6.41
C ARG A 192 2.38 8.01 -7.25
N GLY A 193 3.08 9.12 -7.08
CA GLY A 193 4.27 9.45 -7.85
C GLY A 193 5.32 10.12 -6.99
N VAL A 194 6.55 9.62 -7.07
CA VAL A 194 7.71 10.26 -6.46
C VAL A 194 8.67 10.67 -7.56
N ARG A 195 9.15 11.91 -7.49
CA ARG A 195 10.26 12.41 -8.30
C ARG A 195 11.34 12.98 -7.41
N THR A 196 12.58 12.60 -7.64
CA THR A 196 13.77 13.17 -7.00
C THR A 196 14.62 13.85 -8.05
N LEU A 197 14.89 15.15 -7.88
CA LEU A 197 16.02 15.80 -8.54
C LEU A 197 17.20 15.77 -7.57
N GLN A 198 18.38 15.38 -8.04
CA GLN A 198 19.56 15.26 -7.21
C GLN A 198 20.76 15.93 -7.87
N TYR A 199 21.46 16.75 -7.10
CA TYR A 199 22.71 17.40 -7.48
C TYR A 199 23.78 16.98 -6.49
N ILE A 200 24.85 16.39 -6.97
CA ILE A 200 25.99 15.99 -6.14
C ILE A 200 27.23 16.66 -6.71
N ASP A 201 28.05 17.20 -5.85
CA ASP A 201 29.38 17.66 -6.19
C ASP A 201 30.35 17.09 -5.16
N ASN A 202 31.43 16.46 -5.63
CA ASN A 202 32.48 15.92 -4.79
C ASN A 202 33.83 16.44 -5.26
N VAL A 203 34.54 17.17 -4.41
CA VAL A 203 35.87 17.70 -4.68
C VAL A 203 36.88 16.99 -3.78
N THR A 204 37.98 16.55 -4.38
CA THR A 204 39.19 16.10 -3.67
C THR A 204 40.35 16.98 -4.09
N TYR A 205 41.03 17.57 -3.12
CA TYR A 205 42.22 18.39 -3.33
C TYR A 205 43.37 17.91 -2.45
N VAL A 206 44.48 17.54 -3.09
CA VAL A 206 45.69 17.04 -2.43
C VAL A 206 46.77 18.10 -2.48
N THR A 207 47.22 18.54 -1.32
CA THR A 207 48.32 19.52 -1.22
C THR A 207 49.20 19.23 -0.02
N GLY A 208 50.51 19.06 -0.26
CA GLY A 208 51.48 18.71 0.78
C GLY A 208 51.04 17.48 1.59
N PRO A 209 50.98 17.57 2.93
CA PRO A 209 50.52 16.46 3.78
C PRO A 209 48.99 16.35 3.91
N HIS A 210 48.21 17.19 3.23
CA HIS A 210 46.75 17.26 3.36
C HIS A 210 46.02 16.65 2.16
N THR A 211 44.92 15.95 2.45
CA THR A 211 43.93 15.52 1.46
C THR A 211 42.57 16.04 1.89
N PHE A 212 42.17 17.16 1.31
CA PHE A 212 40.86 17.75 1.53
C PHE A 212 39.82 17.04 0.66
N LYS A 213 38.69 16.68 1.24
CA LYS A 213 37.49 16.29 0.49
C LYS A 213 36.32 17.13 0.96
N SER A 214 35.59 17.74 0.04
CA SER A 214 34.34 18.42 0.35
C SER A 214 33.31 18.14 -0.72
N GLY A 215 32.06 18.44 -0.41
CA GLY A 215 31.02 18.28 -1.39
C GLY A 215 29.64 18.62 -0.87
N MET A 216 28.68 18.50 -1.78
CA MET A 216 27.28 18.70 -1.51
C MET A 216 26.44 17.58 -2.12
N ASN A 217 25.28 17.32 -1.54
CA ASN A 217 24.24 16.45 -2.08
C ASN A 217 22.89 17.10 -1.80
N LEU A 218 22.33 17.73 -2.84
CA LEU A 218 21.06 18.42 -2.78
C LEU A 218 20.00 17.52 -3.42
N ARG A 219 18.96 17.18 -2.68
CA ARG A 219 17.83 16.35 -3.15
C ARG A 219 16.53 17.12 -3.04
N PHE A 220 15.81 17.23 -4.14
CA PHE A 220 14.49 17.85 -4.20
C PHE A 220 13.47 16.77 -4.55
N ASN A 221 12.92 16.15 -3.52
CA ASN A 221 11.89 15.14 -3.67
C ASN A 221 10.52 15.82 -3.82
N LYS A 222 9.69 15.31 -4.72
CA LYS A 222 8.29 15.67 -4.87
C LYS A 222 7.47 14.39 -4.82
N HIS A 223 6.58 14.30 -3.85
CA HIS A 223 5.54 13.30 -3.77
C HIS A 223 4.25 13.89 -4.36
N THR A 224 3.53 13.11 -5.15
CA THR A 224 2.25 13.46 -5.75
C THR A 224 1.30 12.29 -5.55
N ASP A 225 0.25 12.51 -4.77
CA ASP A 225 -0.89 11.62 -4.65
C ASP A 225 -2.04 12.19 -5.48
N ASP A 226 -2.71 11.31 -6.22
CA ASP A 226 -3.96 11.58 -6.93
C ASP A 226 -4.91 10.43 -6.63
N ARG A 227 -5.96 10.68 -5.85
CA ARG A 227 -6.76 9.61 -5.25
C ARG A 227 -8.26 9.81 -5.41
N SER A 228 -8.95 8.69 -5.63
CA SER A 228 -10.39 8.48 -5.41
C SER A 228 -10.74 8.27 -3.93
N SER A 229 -9.82 8.54 -3.01
CA SER A 229 -10.06 8.28 -1.58
C SER A 229 -9.43 9.32 -0.69
N VAL A 230 -10.16 9.67 0.38
CA VAL A 230 -9.72 10.58 1.43
C VAL A 230 -9.86 9.85 2.77
N ALA A 231 -8.78 9.79 3.54
CA ALA A 231 -8.77 9.14 4.86
C ALA A 231 -9.28 7.67 4.89
N GLY A 232 -9.23 6.97 3.76
CA GLY A 232 -9.70 5.58 3.64
C GLY A 232 -11.15 5.43 3.14
N THR A 233 -11.86 6.54 2.93
CA THR A 233 -13.21 6.55 2.34
C THR A 233 -13.14 7.01 0.89
N SER A 234 -13.90 6.36 0.01
CA SER A 234 -13.98 6.71 -1.42
C SER A 234 -14.68 8.05 -1.63
N ILE A 235 -14.26 8.80 -2.66
CA ILE A 235 -14.98 10.00 -3.12
C ILE A 235 -16.16 9.65 -4.02
N GLU A 236 -16.24 8.40 -4.47
CA GLU A 236 -17.42 7.80 -5.06
C GLU A 236 -18.33 7.26 -3.95
N PRO A 237 -19.66 7.33 -4.10
CA PRO A 237 -20.59 6.87 -3.08
C PRO A 237 -20.47 5.36 -2.88
N ALA A 238 -20.42 4.93 -1.63
CA ALA A 238 -20.46 3.53 -1.24
C ALA A 238 -21.72 3.26 -0.41
N VAL A 239 -22.52 2.30 -0.86
CA VAL A 239 -23.78 1.88 -0.25
C VAL A 239 -23.56 0.54 0.44
N SER A 240 -23.91 0.45 1.72
CA SER A 240 -23.94 -0.82 2.43
C SER A 240 -25.38 -1.30 2.61
N PHE A 241 -25.59 -2.59 2.39
CA PHE A 241 -26.84 -3.24 2.78
C PHE A 241 -26.76 -3.69 4.25
N GLY A 242 -27.89 -3.73 4.94
CA GLY A 242 -27.84 -4.18 6.32
C GLY A 242 -29.12 -4.10 7.13
N ASN A 243 -28.96 -4.48 8.40
CA ASN A 243 -30.03 -4.81 9.32
C ASN A 243 -30.61 -3.60 10.06
N GLY A 244 -30.91 -2.51 9.35
CA GLY A 244 -31.71 -1.42 9.92
C GLY A 244 -33.01 -1.97 10.56
N PRO A 245 -33.56 -1.31 11.60
CA PRO A 245 -34.76 -1.78 12.29
C PRO A 245 -35.88 -2.07 11.27
N GLY A 246 -36.51 -3.24 11.34
CA GLY A 246 -37.54 -3.60 10.35
C GLY A 246 -37.75 -5.08 10.04
N PHE A 247 -37.00 -6.01 10.64
CA PHE A 247 -37.26 -7.45 10.44
C PHE A 247 -38.52 -7.97 11.13
N ALA A 248 -39.12 -7.20 12.06
CA ALA A 248 -40.33 -7.60 12.77
C ALA A 248 -41.49 -7.92 11.80
N GLY A 249 -41.57 -7.22 10.66
CA GLY A 249 -42.52 -7.53 9.61
C GLY A 249 -42.28 -8.90 8.99
N PHE A 250 -41.03 -9.33 8.77
CA PHE A 250 -40.72 -10.51 7.96
C PHE A 250 -41.13 -11.86 8.58
N SER A 251 -41.62 -11.90 9.82
CA SER A 251 -42.02 -13.15 10.50
C SER A 251 -40.93 -14.23 10.41
N LEU A 252 -39.67 -13.83 10.60
CA LEU A 252 -38.53 -14.74 10.50
C LEU A 252 -38.61 -15.84 11.57
N PRO A 253 -38.11 -17.06 11.27
CA PRO A 253 -38.00 -18.11 12.28
C PRO A 253 -37.18 -17.65 13.49
N THR A 254 -37.62 -18.01 14.69
CA THR A 254 -36.88 -17.69 15.92
C THR A 254 -35.62 -18.53 16.03
N ALA A 255 -34.51 -17.91 16.45
CA ALA A 255 -33.23 -18.60 16.60
C ALA A 255 -33.31 -19.80 17.56
N PHE A 256 -32.54 -20.84 17.27
CA PHE A 256 -32.35 -22.00 18.11
C PHE A 256 -31.82 -21.60 19.49
N ASN A 257 -32.45 -22.14 20.52
CA ASN A 257 -31.97 -22.08 21.89
C ASN A 257 -32.24 -23.43 22.55
N ALA A 258 -31.20 -24.11 23.02
CA ALA A 258 -31.32 -25.45 23.58
C ALA A 258 -32.34 -25.56 24.73
N THR A 259 -32.60 -24.47 25.46
CA THR A 259 -33.48 -24.45 26.63
C THR A 259 -34.87 -23.92 26.30
N THR A 260 -34.97 -22.84 25.51
CA THR A 260 -36.24 -22.12 25.30
C THR A 260 -36.84 -22.29 23.91
N ASN A 261 -36.05 -22.74 22.93
CA ASN A 261 -36.50 -22.95 21.56
C ASN A 261 -35.63 -24.00 20.82
N PRO A 262 -35.70 -25.28 21.22
CA PRO A 262 -34.83 -26.33 20.70
C PRO A 262 -35.13 -26.72 19.23
N THR A 263 -36.15 -26.13 18.63
CA THR A 263 -36.58 -26.35 17.24
C THR A 263 -36.39 -25.12 16.37
N GLY A 264 -35.72 -24.08 16.90
CA GLY A 264 -35.43 -22.85 16.16
C GLY A 264 -34.39 -23.02 15.06
N ILE A 265 -34.31 -22.03 14.18
CA ILE A 265 -33.32 -21.97 13.10
C ILE A 265 -31.90 -21.79 13.68
N ASN A 266 -30.89 -22.41 13.07
CA ASN A 266 -29.49 -22.15 13.44
C ASN A 266 -29.19 -20.64 13.38
N SER A 267 -28.47 -20.10 14.36
CA SER A 267 -28.17 -18.66 14.43
C SER A 267 -27.39 -18.15 13.21
N THR A 268 -26.49 -18.97 12.65
CA THR A 268 -25.72 -18.63 11.45
C THR A 268 -26.64 -18.57 10.23
N ASP A 269 -27.56 -19.52 10.09
CA ASP A 269 -28.50 -19.56 8.97
C ASP A 269 -29.54 -18.45 9.07
N LEU A 270 -29.94 -18.06 10.29
CA LEU A 270 -30.78 -16.89 10.50
C LEU A 270 -30.08 -15.60 10.05
N THR A 271 -28.80 -15.42 10.39
CA THR A 271 -28.02 -14.27 9.92
C THR A 271 -27.87 -14.29 8.40
N ARG A 272 -27.59 -15.44 7.78
CA ARG A 272 -27.54 -15.57 6.32
C ARG A 272 -28.88 -15.26 5.67
N LEU A 273 -29.99 -15.72 6.23
CA LEU A 273 -31.34 -15.41 5.75
C LEU A 273 -31.60 -13.90 5.80
N GLN A 274 -31.30 -13.24 6.92
CA GLN A 274 -31.43 -11.78 7.07
C GLN A 274 -30.60 -11.02 6.04
N ASN A 275 -29.34 -11.43 5.83
CA ASN A 275 -28.47 -10.84 4.83
C ASN A 275 -28.99 -11.07 3.40
N THR A 276 -29.51 -12.27 3.10
CA THR A 276 -30.09 -12.59 1.79
C THR A 276 -31.32 -11.73 1.51
N ILE A 277 -32.16 -11.50 2.52
CA ILE A 277 -33.28 -10.56 2.41
C ILE A 277 -32.78 -9.15 2.10
N ASN A 278 -31.69 -8.70 2.72
CA ASN A 278 -31.13 -7.38 2.43
C ASN A 278 -30.54 -7.29 1.01
N ASP A 279 -29.81 -8.32 0.57
CA ASP A 279 -29.22 -8.39 -0.77
C ASP A 279 -30.30 -8.43 -1.87
N LEU A 280 -31.37 -9.21 -1.67
CA LEU A 280 -32.45 -9.36 -2.67
C LEU A 280 -33.39 -8.15 -2.75
N LEU A 281 -33.63 -7.47 -1.62
CA LEU A 281 -34.50 -6.29 -1.56
C LEU A 281 -33.75 -4.97 -1.67
N GLY A 282 -32.40 -4.99 -1.68
CA GLY A 282 -31.58 -3.78 -1.69
C GLY A 282 -31.75 -2.92 -0.45
N ARG A 283 -31.87 -3.54 0.74
CA ARG A 283 -32.11 -2.81 1.99
C ARG A 283 -30.88 -2.01 2.42
N VAL A 284 -30.84 -0.75 1.99
CA VAL A 284 -29.78 0.20 2.32
C VAL A 284 -29.70 0.42 3.84
N SER A 285 -28.54 0.17 4.41
CA SER A 285 -28.22 0.49 5.81
C SER A 285 -27.52 1.83 5.94
N SER A 286 -26.56 2.11 5.08
CA SER A 286 -25.87 3.40 5.06
C SER A 286 -25.35 3.73 3.67
N VAL A 287 -25.17 5.03 3.44
CA VAL A 287 -24.44 5.57 2.29
C VAL A 287 -23.30 6.39 2.85
N SER A 288 -22.10 6.19 2.29
CA SER A 288 -20.90 6.91 2.69
C SER A 288 -20.18 7.46 1.47
N GLU A 289 -19.65 8.67 1.59
CA GLU A 289 -18.87 9.33 0.55
C GLU A 289 -17.92 10.32 1.22
N ALA A 290 -16.74 10.50 0.64
CA ALA A 290 -15.74 11.44 1.12
C ALA A 290 -15.77 12.75 0.34
N PHE A 291 -15.66 13.85 1.08
CA PHE A 291 -15.55 15.20 0.51
C PHE A 291 -14.11 15.71 0.64
N VAL A 292 -13.59 16.31 -0.43
CA VAL A 292 -12.26 16.93 -0.42
C VAL A 292 -12.39 18.37 0.06
N SER A 293 -11.65 18.76 1.10
CA SER A 293 -11.59 20.16 1.56
C SER A 293 -10.94 21.04 0.49
N ASP A 294 -11.52 22.22 0.25
CA ASP A 294 -10.97 23.20 -0.69
C ASP A 294 -9.68 23.82 -0.10
N PRO A 295 -8.51 23.65 -0.77
CA PRO A 295 -7.26 24.24 -0.30
C PRO A 295 -7.25 25.77 -0.28
N SER A 296 -8.13 26.41 -1.07
CA SER A 296 -8.27 27.87 -1.15
C SER A 296 -9.28 28.44 -0.16
N ASN A 297 -10.21 27.61 0.30
CA ASN A 297 -11.21 27.96 1.31
C ASN A 297 -11.37 26.78 2.29
N PRO A 298 -10.57 26.71 3.37
CA PRO A 298 -10.58 25.59 4.31
C PRO A 298 -11.92 25.34 5.02
N SER A 299 -12.87 26.28 4.93
CA SER A 299 -14.23 26.15 5.47
C SER A 299 -15.22 25.54 4.47
N ALA A 300 -14.77 25.19 3.27
CA ALA A 300 -15.59 24.61 2.21
C ALA A 300 -15.00 23.29 1.70
N PHE A 301 -15.86 22.50 1.05
CA PHE A 301 -15.46 21.34 0.26
C PHE A 301 -15.44 21.71 -1.23
N LEU A 302 -14.57 21.05 -1.99
CA LEU A 302 -14.64 21.02 -3.43
C LEU A 302 -15.93 20.32 -3.89
N PRO A 303 -16.37 20.52 -5.15
CA PRO A 303 -17.51 19.80 -5.70
C PRO A 303 -17.40 18.29 -5.53
N VAL A 304 -18.55 17.62 -5.41
CA VAL A 304 -18.65 16.15 -5.32
C VAL A 304 -17.88 15.47 -6.46
N GLY A 305 -17.21 14.35 -6.16
CA GLY A 305 -16.33 13.64 -7.10
C GLY A 305 -14.98 14.32 -7.36
N SER A 306 -14.66 15.45 -6.70
CA SER A 306 -13.34 16.06 -6.81
C SER A 306 -12.24 15.13 -6.29
N ARG A 307 -11.23 14.92 -7.12
CA ARG A 307 -10.05 14.09 -6.80
C ARG A 307 -9.26 14.68 -5.64
N TRP A 308 -8.78 13.83 -4.74
CA TRP A 308 -7.85 14.25 -3.71
C TRP A 308 -6.43 14.33 -4.27
N ILE A 309 -6.00 15.56 -4.59
CA ILE A 309 -4.67 15.84 -5.11
C ILE A 309 -3.77 16.39 -4.01
N ASN A 310 -2.73 15.66 -3.64
CA ASN A 310 -1.74 16.13 -2.67
C ASN A 310 -0.34 16.14 -3.28
N LYS A 311 0.27 17.33 -3.35
CA LYS A 311 1.63 17.53 -3.87
C LYS A 311 2.52 18.04 -2.76
N ALA A 312 3.40 17.19 -2.25
CA ALA A 312 4.33 17.51 -1.17
C ALA A 312 5.77 17.56 -1.69
N ASN A 313 6.51 18.62 -1.35
CA ASN A 313 7.91 18.80 -1.73
C ASN A 313 8.81 18.69 -0.49
N PHE A 314 9.87 17.89 -0.57
CA PHE A 314 10.83 17.64 0.51
C PHE A 314 12.24 18.00 0.04
N PRO A 315 12.68 19.26 0.24
CA PRO A 315 14.05 19.65 -0.02
C PRO A 315 14.97 19.12 1.07
N GLU A 316 16.08 18.54 0.65
CA GLU A 316 17.15 18.04 1.52
C GLU A 316 18.49 18.57 1.00
N LEU A 317 19.25 19.22 1.87
CA LEU A 317 20.53 19.84 1.54
C LEU A 317 21.60 19.23 2.43
N ASP A 318 22.51 18.46 1.86
CA ASP A 318 23.60 17.82 2.61
C ASP A 318 24.93 18.43 2.16
N PHE A 319 25.77 18.87 3.09
CA PHE A 319 27.09 19.45 2.83
C PHE A 319 28.14 18.74 3.69
N TYR A 320 29.35 18.57 3.19
CA TYR A 320 30.45 18.01 3.98
C TYR A 320 31.80 18.59 3.61
N GLY A 321 32.72 18.54 4.56
CA GLY A 321 34.13 18.86 4.39
C GLY A 321 34.96 18.02 5.34
N GLN A 322 36.07 17.48 4.86
CA GLN A 322 37.01 16.68 5.64
C GLN A 322 38.44 16.90 5.18
N ASP A 323 39.38 16.76 6.09
CA ASP A 323 40.81 16.77 5.84
C ASP A 323 41.44 15.50 6.41
N SER A 324 42.25 14.84 5.59
CA SER A 324 43.16 13.78 6.02
C SER A 324 44.57 14.35 6.01
N TRP A 325 45.11 14.61 7.20
CA TRP A 325 46.37 15.30 7.40
C TRP A 325 47.44 14.34 7.91
N ARG A 326 48.44 14.06 7.09
CA ARG A 326 49.64 13.32 7.49
C ARG A 326 50.61 14.25 8.24
N PHE A 327 50.37 14.45 9.53
CA PHE A 327 51.20 15.31 10.36
C PHE A 327 52.64 14.78 10.51
N ARG A 328 52.82 13.45 10.64
CA ARG A 328 54.11 12.76 10.67
C ARG A 328 54.05 11.47 9.85
N SER A 329 55.19 10.87 9.55
CA SER A 329 55.27 9.60 8.79
C SER A 329 54.46 8.45 9.43
N ASN A 330 54.22 8.53 10.73
CA ASN A 330 53.49 7.55 11.53
C ASN A 330 52.19 8.09 12.17
N LEU A 331 51.74 9.31 11.82
CA LEU A 331 50.53 9.91 12.40
C LEU A 331 49.72 10.67 11.35
N VAL A 332 48.46 10.27 11.19
CA VAL A 332 47.46 10.89 10.32
C VAL A 332 46.26 11.32 11.16
N PHE A 333 45.79 12.54 10.97
CA PHE A 333 44.54 13.04 11.54
C PHE A 333 43.45 13.06 10.46
N ASP A 334 42.27 12.52 10.77
CA ASP A 334 41.10 12.60 9.91
C ASP A 334 40.03 13.46 10.60
N LEU A 335 39.84 14.67 10.10
CA LEU A 335 38.92 15.67 10.66
C LEU A 335 37.81 15.91 9.65
N GLY A 336 36.55 15.83 10.07
CA GLY A 336 35.42 15.99 9.16
C GLY A 336 34.20 16.63 9.82
N LEU A 337 33.47 17.40 9.02
CA LEU A 337 32.18 17.99 9.37
C LEU A 337 31.17 17.66 8.26
N ARG A 338 29.96 17.32 8.66
CA ARG A 338 28.82 17.13 7.76
C ARG A 338 27.60 17.85 8.32
N TRP A 339 26.92 18.59 7.47
CA TRP A 339 25.68 19.29 7.79
C TRP A 339 24.56 18.77 6.88
N GLU A 340 23.49 18.27 7.49
CA GLU A 340 22.31 17.78 6.79
C GLU A 340 21.12 18.63 7.18
N ILE A 341 20.50 19.28 6.19
CA ILE A 341 19.32 20.12 6.35
C ILE A 341 18.17 19.41 5.67
N LYS A 342 17.28 18.83 6.45
CA LYS A 342 16.01 18.28 5.95
C LYS A 342 14.94 19.33 6.18
N LEU A 343 14.52 20.01 5.11
CA LEU A 343 13.43 20.98 5.22
C LEU A 343 12.11 20.23 5.36
N HIS A 344 11.17 20.92 5.98
CA HIS A 344 9.81 20.44 6.09
C HIS A 344 9.14 20.24 4.74
N PRO A 345 8.18 19.31 4.67
CA PRO A 345 7.30 19.22 3.51
C PRO A 345 6.56 20.54 3.30
N ARG A 346 6.61 21.03 2.06
CA ARG A 346 5.70 22.06 1.59
C ARG A 346 4.63 21.39 0.75
N CYS A 347 3.39 21.44 1.22
CA CYS A 347 2.23 20.97 0.47
C CYS A 347 1.57 22.16 -0.23
N SER A 348 0.93 21.93 -1.38
CA SER A 348 0.00 22.92 -1.94
C SER A 348 -1.11 23.18 -0.91
N GLY A 349 -1.06 24.32 -0.21
CA GLY A 349 -2.04 24.73 0.79
C GLY A 349 -1.59 24.71 2.26
N PHE A 350 -0.50 24.00 2.63
CA PHE A 350 -0.05 23.94 4.03
C PHE A 350 1.48 23.85 4.17
N ARG A 351 2.04 24.58 5.16
CA ARG A 351 3.46 24.54 5.58
C ARG A 351 3.57 23.86 6.94
N ALA A 352 4.24 22.71 7.04
CA ALA A 352 4.81 22.26 8.32
C ALA A 352 6.22 22.85 8.45
N ILE A 353 6.85 22.97 9.63
CA ILE A 353 8.29 23.32 9.78
C ILE A 353 8.95 22.35 10.77
N PHE A 354 10.03 21.68 10.37
CA PHE A 354 10.97 21.01 11.26
C PHE A 354 12.38 21.16 10.68
N SER A 355 13.36 21.57 11.49
CA SER A 355 14.78 21.49 11.17
C SER A 355 15.48 20.59 12.18
N ARG A 356 16.48 19.83 11.75
CA ARG A 356 17.31 19.01 12.62
C ARG A 356 18.77 19.14 12.21
N MET A 357 19.61 19.64 13.11
CA MET A 357 21.06 19.71 12.96
C MET A 357 21.69 18.49 13.65
N THR A 358 22.59 17.78 12.96
CA THR A 358 23.35 16.65 13.52
C THR A 358 24.83 16.87 13.25
N ILE A 359 25.66 16.88 14.30
CA ILE A 359 27.13 16.86 14.21
C ILE A 359 27.59 15.40 14.35
N THR A 360 28.46 14.91 13.46
CA THR A 360 28.92 13.51 13.51
C THR A 360 30.45 13.41 13.50
N ASN A 361 31.00 12.81 14.57
CA ASN A 361 32.34 12.22 14.79
C ASN A 361 33.62 13.09 14.78
N PHE A 362 34.40 12.89 15.85
CA PHE A 362 35.85 13.11 15.95
C PHE A 362 36.50 11.72 16.02
N CYS A 363 37.41 11.37 15.10
CA CYS A 363 38.07 10.05 15.11
C CYS A 363 39.59 10.22 15.05
N LEU A 364 40.28 9.97 16.16
CA LEU A 364 41.74 9.77 16.15
C LEU A 364 42.02 8.33 15.73
N ARG A 365 42.74 8.14 14.63
CA ARG A 365 43.25 6.82 14.22
C ARG A 365 44.78 6.87 14.24
N SER A 366 45.40 6.49 15.35
CA SER A 366 46.83 6.16 15.37
C SER A 366 47.01 4.76 14.79
N VAL A 367 47.92 4.61 13.82
CA VAL A 367 48.38 3.30 13.38
C VAL A 367 49.73 3.05 14.05
N LEU A 368 49.66 2.56 15.29
CA LEU A 368 50.77 1.84 15.95
C LEU A 368 50.22 0.49 16.42
N PRO A 369 51.02 -0.60 16.37
CA PRO A 369 50.54 -1.92 16.75
C PRO A 369 50.23 -1.95 18.24
N GLY A 370 48.98 -2.26 18.59
CA GLY A 370 48.63 -2.69 19.94
C GLY A 370 48.28 -1.59 20.94
N THR A 371 47.26 -0.77 20.70
CA THR A 371 46.34 -0.30 21.77
C THR A 371 45.02 0.19 21.15
N ARG A 372 43.88 -0.40 21.55
CA ARG A 372 42.54 0.14 21.22
C ARG A 372 42.09 1.06 22.35
N LEU A 373 42.00 2.37 22.12
CA LEU A 373 41.20 3.27 22.95
C LEU A 373 39.98 3.73 22.17
N ARG A 374 38.79 3.37 22.66
CA ARG A 374 37.48 3.73 22.11
C ARG A 374 36.87 4.72 23.09
N LEU A 375 36.84 6.01 22.77
CA LEU A 375 36.06 6.99 23.52
C LEU A 375 34.77 7.32 22.77
N ALA A 376 33.64 7.12 23.44
CA ALA A 376 32.30 7.18 22.88
C ALA A 376 31.68 8.58 22.98
N ARG A 377 30.94 8.94 21.91
CA ARG A 377 29.66 9.69 21.86
C ARG A 377 29.37 10.67 23.02
N LEU A 378 29.51 11.97 22.76
CA LEU A 378 28.83 13.03 23.52
C LEU A 378 27.52 13.42 22.82
N ARG A 379 26.40 13.27 23.54
CA ARG A 379 25.09 13.87 23.21
C ARG A 379 24.91 15.11 24.07
N SER A 380 24.49 16.22 23.47
CA SER A 380 23.83 17.31 24.19
C SER A 380 22.68 17.87 23.34
N ALA A 381 21.54 18.11 23.99
CA ALA A 381 20.44 18.96 23.55
C ALA A 381 20.45 20.23 24.42
N PRO A 382 19.86 21.34 23.95
CA PRO A 382 18.54 21.66 24.47
C PRO A 382 17.55 22.16 23.40
N THR A 383 16.28 21.89 23.69
CA THR A 383 15.09 22.40 23.00
C THR A 383 14.81 23.82 23.51
N ILE A 384 14.70 24.81 22.63
CA ILE A 384 14.07 26.11 22.96
C ILE A 384 12.57 25.98 22.69
N ALA A 385 11.77 26.15 23.74
CA ALA A 385 10.32 26.24 23.65
C ALA A 385 9.90 27.60 23.04
N SER A 386 8.83 27.60 22.24
CA SER A 386 8.09 28.81 21.87
C SER A 386 6.59 28.51 21.84
N PRO A 387 5.74 29.54 22.03
CA PRO A 387 4.54 29.45 22.85
C PRO A 387 3.34 28.83 22.12
N ARG A 388 2.37 28.38 22.92
CA ARG A 388 1.04 27.94 22.47
C ARG A 388 0.40 28.97 21.55
N ILE A 389 -0.01 28.53 20.36
CA ILE A 389 -1.06 29.16 19.57
C ILE A 389 -1.98 28.03 19.09
N ASP A 390 -3.28 28.25 19.26
CA ASP A 390 -4.37 27.30 19.06
C ASP A 390 -4.45 26.70 17.64
N SER A 391 -5.02 25.50 17.59
CA SER A 391 -5.24 24.64 16.42
C SER A 391 -5.92 25.33 15.22
N PRO A 392 -5.66 24.84 13.98
CA PRO A 392 -6.59 23.85 13.44
C PRO A 392 -5.90 22.56 12.96
N ARG A 393 -6.73 21.51 12.92
CA ARG A 393 -6.41 20.09 12.78
C ARG A 393 -6.06 19.68 11.34
N SER A 394 -5.31 18.57 11.26
CA SER A 394 -5.17 17.63 10.13
C SER A 394 -3.95 17.79 9.20
N CYS A 395 -2.79 17.32 9.69
CA CYS A 395 -1.86 16.52 8.89
C CYS A 395 -1.78 15.14 9.56
N LEU A 396 -2.27 14.09 8.90
CA LEU A 396 -2.12 12.72 9.40
C LEU A 396 -0.64 12.33 9.33
N VAL A 397 -0.03 12.20 10.50
CA VAL A 397 1.34 11.73 10.71
C VAL A 397 1.29 10.23 10.95
N LEU A 398 1.99 9.43 10.14
CA LEU A 398 2.33 8.05 10.50
C LEU A 398 3.32 8.09 11.67
N GLN A 399 2.83 7.87 12.89
CA GLN A 399 3.66 7.60 14.05
C GLN A 399 3.89 6.09 14.15
N SER A 400 5.15 5.65 14.08
CA SER A 400 5.54 4.31 14.51
C SER A 400 5.40 4.23 16.03
N SER A 401 4.48 3.42 16.55
CA SER A 401 4.37 3.17 17.98
C SER A 401 5.54 2.31 18.47
N LYS A 402 6.39 2.90 19.32
CA LYS A 402 7.29 2.17 20.21
C LYS A 402 6.56 1.98 21.53
N ALA A 403 5.97 0.82 21.74
CA ALA A 403 5.55 0.38 23.07
C ALA A 403 6.78 -0.18 23.83
N ARG A 404 6.89 0.17 25.11
CA ARG A 404 7.84 -0.38 26.09
C ARG A 404 7.07 -1.29 27.09
N PRO A 405 7.78 -2.12 27.89
CA PRO A 405 7.48 -3.54 27.98
C PRO A 405 6.65 -3.94 29.21
N ALA A 406 5.97 -5.08 29.11
CA ALA A 406 5.64 -5.94 30.24
C ALA A 406 5.72 -7.42 29.78
N THR A 407 6.60 -8.19 30.42
CA THR A 407 6.77 -9.66 30.34
C THR A 407 5.91 -10.36 31.40
N PRO A 408 5.86 -11.70 31.53
CA PRO A 408 6.04 -12.79 30.55
C PRO A 408 4.93 -13.88 30.65
N LEU A 409 4.64 -14.66 29.59
CA LEU A 409 4.21 -16.08 29.76
C LEU A 409 4.30 -16.91 28.45
N ALA A 410 5.36 -17.73 28.42
CA ALA A 410 5.54 -19.10 27.89
C ALA A 410 4.87 -19.63 26.60
N ARG A 411 5.76 -20.16 25.71
CA ARG A 411 5.64 -21.31 24.74
C ARG A 411 4.69 -21.10 23.53
N LEU A 412 5.04 -21.36 22.27
CA LEU A 412 5.82 -22.45 21.62
C LEU A 412 6.62 -21.96 20.38
N ILE A 413 7.71 -22.67 20.07
CA ILE A 413 8.63 -22.57 18.90
C ILE A 413 8.39 -23.82 18.00
N PRO A 414 8.48 -23.76 16.65
CA PRO A 414 9.71 -24.07 15.87
C PRO A 414 10.03 -23.01 14.81
N LEU A 415 11.25 -22.44 14.74
CA LEU A 415 12.47 -22.95 14.10
C LEU A 415 12.31 -23.23 12.59
N LEU A 416 12.93 -22.38 11.76
CA LEU A 416 13.65 -22.79 10.55
C LEU A 416 14.61 -21.66 10.12
N ASP A 417 15.87 -21.88 10.49
CA ASP A 417 17.08 -21.23 9.99
C ASP A 417 17.44 -21.86 8.65
N LYS A 418 17.84 -21.08 7.65
CA LYS A 418 18.70 -21.53 6.55
C LYS A 418 19.33 -20.33 5.80
N ARG A 419 20.63 -20.18 6.04
CA ARG A 419 21.62 -19.62 5.12
C ARG A 419 21.54 -20.32 3.76
N GLU A 420 21.73 -19.58 2.68
CA GLU A 420 22.34 -20.15 1.47
C GLU A 420 23.09 -19.08 0.67
N VAL A 421 24.27 -19.48 0.19
CA VAL A 421 25.32 -18.73 -0.49
C VAL A 421 25.53 -19.42 -1.84
N PHE A 422 25.41 -18.65 -2.93
CA PHE A 422 25.99 -18.78 -4.28
C PHE A 422 26.00 -20.12 -5.05
N SER A 423 25.54 -20.08 -6.32
CA SER A 423 26.40 -20.46 -7.47
C SER A 423 25.92 -19.83 -8.79
N GLU A 424 26.81 -19.09 -9.45
CA GLU A 424 26.75 -18.73 -10.87
C GLU A 424 27.06 -19.97 -11.73
N THR A 425 26.30 -20.19 -12.81
CA THR A 425 26.71 -21.08 -13.91
C THR A 425 26.78 -20.30 -15.20
N SER A 426 28.01 -20.16 -15.71
CA SER A 426 28.31 -19.71 -17.06
C SER A 426 28.25 -20.91 -18.01
N ARG A 427 27.64 -20.75 -19.18
CA ARG A 427 27.83 -21.66 -20.32
C ARG A 427 28.28 -20.84 -21.53
N GLN A 428 29.58 -20.98 -21.84
CA GLN A 428 30.13 -20.76 -23.17
C GLN A 428 29.54 -21.79 -24.13
N SER A 429 29.20 -21.37 -25.34
CA SER A 429 29.08 -22.27 -26.49
C SER A 429 29.91 -21.69 -27.63
N SER A 430 30.85 -22.49 -28.13
CA SER A 430 31.51 -22.28 -29.41
C SER A 430 31.69 -23.62 -30.12
N ARG A 431 31.21 -23.68 -31.36
CA ARG A 431 31.56 -24.57 -32.49
C ARG A 431 31.18 -26.06 -32.42
N ARG A 432 30.23 -26.43 -33.27
CA ARG A 432 30.51 -27.01 -34.59
C ARG A 432 29.53 -26.45 -35.62
#